data_AF-A0A8I2JZY7-F1
#
_entry.id   AF-A0A8I2JZY7-F1
#
_cell.length_a   1.000
_cell.length_b   1.000
_cell.length_c   1.000
_cell.angle_alpha   90.00
_cell.angle_beta   90.00
_cell.angle_gamma   90.00
#
_symmetry.space_group_name_H-M   'P 1'
#
loop_
_entity.id
_entity.type
_entity.pdbx_description
1 polymer ?
#
loop_
_entity_poly.entity_id
_entity_poly.type
_entity_poly.pdbx_seq_one_letter_code
_entity_poly.pdbx_strand_id
1 'polypeptide(L)'
;MKSFKAIFKLEFKRFRCNRNVFIFSVLILISISIIQISGSNYQNFLKAKDTFQETERQRVMEYLNYTYYGWYGISVLFIPSNLSILYTNTIIELFGNVNTGERLTISMPIKGKTSIPDISGYMNLSCIILLFWTFVSLFYGYDTTKNKDYKKFLSQITRKAFLFMVISRIILLNMAVLVTLIIPTFTVLINNINPFKVHLLTFALLLCLISLFFFSIGLNFGNIKNKAIGLANLGLVYFVLTLFLPWVGNEIKSNTFDINSLFKFELENLNIVMDLEERALKKIGKFKSGEIAPEKVMKIVWKALNTEFQELRERENQMKMQVLKRIKSFQIISSFFPINSYLEVNKEISGYGDLGIIDFHSYLQSIKDQFLYFYVKKKFLSKSKPREVEDFVKNNENLFFSKGRLTHSFGLGVGFTILYIIGLLFNASRLYHKRMKRKIKGIDIDVDFKDKSTVFVLCKNETIKEEIFNHYKNQDAVCLEKINPDDFRMNGIKPADLLEHLSRVAGVDEKRARENLEIMGVDIDTAENSHETILKIYAAVMVAADQQLIVINELFKKESRQFETDVFRLLSHLEKAGKRIIYLSTEMYQPANGFDEQIRIDKYGIFPIDFDGLTLR
;
A
#
# COMPACT_ATOMS: atom_id res chain seq x y z
N MET A 1 -10.90 18.58 -21.93
CA MET A 1 -10.26 17.60 -21.01
C MET A 1 -9.12 18.30 -20.25
N LYS A 2 -9.09 18.26 -18.91
CA LYS A 2 -7.94 18.80 -18.15
C LYS A 2 -6.71 17.90 -18.36
N SER A 3 -5.55 18.49 -18.68
CA SER A 3 -4.29 17.76 -18.89
C SER A 3 -3.77 17.13 -17.59
N PHE A 4 -2.96 16.06 -17.68
CA PHE A 4 -2.30 15.44 -16.53
C PHE A 4 -1.56 16.49 -15.68
N LYS A 5 -0.89 17.45 -16.33
CA LYS A 5 -0.19 18.57 -15.69
C LYS A 5 -1.09 19.40 -14.76
N ALA A 6 -2.34 19.66 -15.15
CA ALA A 6 -3.29 20.41 -14.33
C ALA A 6 -3.71 19.62 -13.08
N ILE A 7 -3.97 18.32 -13.22
CA ILE A 7 -4.31 17.43 -12.10
C ILE A 7 -3.13 17.29 -11.15
N PHE A 8 -1.93 17.08 -11.68
CA PHE A 8 -0.71 16.98 -10.89
C PHE A 8 -0.44 18.27 -10.09
N LYS A 9 -0.56 19.45 -10.71
CA LYS A 9 -0.39 20.74 -10.02
C LYS A 9 -1.41 20.92 -8.89
N LEU A 10 -2.65 20.48 -9.09
CA LEU A 10 -3.70 20.53 -8.08
C LEU A 10 -3.40 19.59 -6.90
N GLU A 11 -3.00 18.35 -7.16
CA GLU A 11 -2.62 17.41 -6.12
C GLU A 11 -1.35 17.85 -5.38
N PHE A 12 -0.38 18.44 -6.08
CA PHE A 12 0.82 19.03 -5.45
C PHE A 12 0.47 20.18 -4.51
N LYS A 13 -0.46 21.08 -4.92
CA LYS A 13 -0.94 22.18 -4.06
C LYS A 13 -1.61 21.63 -2.78
N ARG A 14 -2.38 20.54 -2.90
CA ARG A 14 -3.00 19.86 -1.75
C ARG A 14 -1.98 19.18 -0.85
N PHE A 15 -0.98 18.55 -1.46
CA PHE A 15 0.11 17.94 -0.72
C PHE A 15 0.86 18.98 0.13
N ARG A 16 1.05 20.20 -0.40
CA ARG A 16 1.68 21.34 0.30
C ARG A 16 0.79 22.06 1.32
N CYS A 17 -0.41 21.58 1.62
CA CYS A 17 -1.20 22.17 2.71
C CYS A 17 -0.43 22.10 4.05
N ASN A 18 -0.50 23.17 4.85
CA ASN A 18 0.28 23.34 6.08
C ASN A 18 0.27 22.11 7.00
N ARG A 19 -0.88 21.44 7.14
CA ARG A 19 -1.01 20.22 7.94
C ARG A 19 -0.10 19.09 7.47
N ASN A 20 -0.06 18.81 6.17
CA ASN A 20 0.77 17.73 5.63
C ASN A 20 2.24 18.10 5.74
N VAL A 21 2.60 19.34 5.43
CA VAL A 21 3.97 19.85 5.58
C VAL A 21 4.43 19.69 7.03
N PHE A 22 3.62 20.09 8.01
CA PHE A 22 3.92 19.91 9.43
C PHE A 22 4.15 18.44 9.80
N ILE A 23 3.24 17.55 9.41
CA ILE A 23 3.34 16.10 9.65
C ILE A 23 4.64 15.53 9.04
N PHE A 24 4.98 15.91 7.81
CA PHE A 24 6.22 15.48 7.16
C PHE A 24 7.47 16.04 7.83
N SER A 25 7.45 17.32 8.24
CA SER A 25 8.57 17.94 8.96
C SER A 25 8.84 17.24 10.29
N VAL A 26 7.79 16.92 11.07
CA VAL A 26 7.92 16.18 12.33
C VAL A 26 8.53 14.79 12.08
N LEU A 27 8.08 14.07 11.04
CA LEU A 27 8.66 12.78 10.70
C LEU A 27 10.14 12.88 10.32
N ILE A 28 10.50 13.88 9.51
CA ILE A 28 11.89 14.11 9.13
C ILE A 28 12.75 14.38 10.37
N LEU A 29 12.27 15.20 11.31
CA LEU A 29 12.97 15.46 12.56
C LEU A 29 13.18 14.19 13.39
N ILE A 30 12.11 13.40 13.58
CA ILE A 30 12.20 12.10 14.29
C ILE A 30 13.20 11.18 13.61
N SER A 31 13.17 11.11 12.27
CA SER A 31 14.06 10.26 11.46
C SER A 31 15.52 10.69 11.61
N ILE A 32 15.80 12.00 11.61
CA ILE A 32 17.13 12.56 11.86
C ILE A 32 17.60 12.20 13.27
N SER A 33 16.75 12.39 14.29
CA SER A 33 17.11 12.09 15.69
C SER A 33 17.47 10.62 15.88
N ILE A 34 16.70 9.69 15.31
CA ILE A 34 17.00 8.24 15.38
C ILE A 34 18.34 7.94 14.71
N ILE A 35 18.59 8.49 13.52
CA ILE A 35 19.87 8.26 12.84
C ILE A 35 21.04 8.83 13.61
N GLN A 36 20.89 10.00 14.24
CA GLN A 36 21.95 10.56 15.08
C GLN A 36 22.27 9.64 16.26
N ILE A 37 21.25 9.08 16.91
CA ILE A 37 21.42 8.10 18.00
C ILE A 37 22.12 6.84 17.46
N SER A 38 21.61 6.24 16.39
CA SER A 38 22.20 5.01 15.82
C SER A 38 23.61 5.24 15.27
N GLY A 39 23.87 6.39 14.68
CA GLY A 39 25.19 6.79 14.19
C GLY A 39 26.20 6.99 15.33
N SER A 40 25.78 7.62 16.43
CA SER A 40 26.60 7.74 17.64
C SER A 40 26.91 6.37 18.25
N ASN A 41 25.91 5.49 18.35
CA ASN A 41 26.11 4.12 18.81
C ASN A 41 27.09 3.34 17.92
N TYR A 42 27.02 3.53 16.59
CA TYR A 42 27.97 2.92 15.65
C TYR A 42 29.39 3.44 15.81
N GLN A 43 29.57 4.74 16.00
CA GLN A 43 30.89 5.31 16.28
C GLN A 43 31.45 4.82 17.61
N ASN A 44 30.63 4.71 18.65
CA ASN A 44 31.04 4.15 19.94
C ASN A 44 31.43 2.68 19.82
N PHE A 45 30.69 1.89 19.04
CA PHE A 45 31.05 0.52 18.73
C PHE A 45 32.39 0.42 17.98
N LEU A 46 32.64 1.30 17.00
CA LEU A 46 33.94 1.32 16.30
C LEU A 46 35.11 1.65 17.23
N LYS A 47 34.92 2.52 18.23
CA LYS A 47 35.91 2.79 19.27
C LYS A 47 36.12 1.57 20.17
N ALA A 48 35.03 0.92 20.61
CA ALA A 48 35.09 -0.30 21.40
C ALA A 48 35.79 -1.45 20.66
N LYS A 49 35.63 -1.53 19.33
CA LYS A 49 36.35 -2.47 18.46
C LYS A 49 37.87 -2.28 18.53
N ASP A 50 38.37 -1.04 18.57
CA ASP A 50 39.82 -0.80 18.72
C ASP A 50 40.31 -1.24 20.11
N THR A 51 39.54 -0.94 21.17
CA THR A 51 39.83 -1.42 22.53
C THR A 51 39.82 -2.94 22.62
N PHE A 52 38.85 -3.60 21.98
CA PHE A 52 38.76 -5.06 21.91
C PHE A 52 40.01 -5.69 21.30
N GLN A 53 40.51 -5.15 20.19
CA GLN A 53 41.73 -5.69 19.56
C GLN A 53 42.95 -5.55 20.46
N GLU A 54 43.08 -4.43 21.17
CA GLU A 54 44.16 -4.20 22.12
C GLU A 54 44.07 -5.15 23.33
N THR A 55 42.87 -5.33 23.88
CA THR A 55 42.63 -6.29 24.98
C THR A 55 42.94 -7.72 24.57
N GLU A 56 42.54 -8.14 23.36
CA GLU A 56 42.87 -9.49 22.87
C GLU A 56 44.37 -9.70 22.71
N ARG A 57 45.11 -8.70 22.21
CA ARG A 57 46.59 -8.76 22.11
C ARG A 57 47.25 -8.86 23.48
N GLN A 58 46.81 -8.05 24.45
CA GLN A 58 47.32 -8.10 25.82
C GLN A 58 47.04 -9.46 26.48
N ARG A 59 45.83 -10.00 26.29
CA ARG A 59 45.44 -11.32 26.82
C ARG A 59 46.36 -12.43 26.30
N VAL A 60 46.78 -12.37 25.03
CA VAL A 60 47.73 -13.35 24.47
C VAL A 60 49.09 -13.29 25.16
N MET A 61 49.59 -12.08 25.46
CA MET A 61 50.86 -11.87 26.15
C MET A 61 50.85 -12.34 27.61
N GLU A 62 49.66 -12.39 28.24
CA GLU A 62 49.49 -12.86 29.61
C GLU A 62 49.40 -14.39 29.74
N TYR A 63 49.21 -15.13 28.64
CA TYR A 63 49.12 -16.58 28.71
C TYR A 63 50.44 -17.23 29.14
N LEU A 64 50.38 -17.98 30.24
CA LEU A 64 51.54 -18.67 30.82
C LEU A 64 52.14 -19.74 29.91
N ASN A 65 51.30 -20.41 29.11
CA ASN A 65 51.72 -21.45 28.17
C ASN A 65 50.61 -21.74 27.13
N TYR A 66 50.95 -22.53 26.12
CA TYR A 66 50.01 -22.94 25.08
C TYR A 66 48.79 -23.71 25.62
N THR A 67 48.86 -24.38 26.78
CA THR A 67 47.69 -25.06 27.36
C THR A 67 46.63 -24.06 27.81
N TYR A 68 47.04 -22.97 28.50
CA TYR A 68 46.13 -21.86 28.84
C TYR A 68 45.59 -21.22 27.56
N TYR A 69 46.44 -21.00 26.55
CA TYR A 69 46.01 -20.42 25.29
C TYR A 69 44.96 -21.29 24.58
N GLY A 70 45.12 -22.62 24.59
CA GLY A 70 44.12 -23.53 24.02
C GLY A 70 42.77 -23.48 24.74
N TRP A 71 42.77 -23.42 26.08
CA TRP A 71 41.56 -23.37 26.88
C TRP A 71 40.76 -22.07 26.73
N TYR A 72 41.45 -20.92 26.84
CA TYR A 72 40.78 -19.62 26.77
C TYR A 72 40.58 -19.15 25.33
N GLY A 73 41.47 -19.55 24.41
CA GLY A 73 41.35 -19.29 22.99
C GLY A 73 41.55 -17.83 22.59
N ILE A 74 40.96 -17.49 21.45
CA ILE A 74 40.86 -16.14 20.90
C ILE A 74 39.40 -15.77 20.73
N SER A 75 39.08 -14.50 20.94
CA SER A 75 37.73 -13.98 20.68
C SER A 75 37.71 -13.37 19.28
N VAL A 76 36.63 -13.59 18.53
CA VAL A 76 36.39 -12.96 17.23
C VAL A 76 35.18 -12.06 17.34
N LEU A 77 35.33 -10.79 16.99
CA LEU A 77 34.28 -9.79 17.03
C LEU A 77 33.56 -9.69 15.67
N PHE A 78 32.24 -9.75 15.71
CA PHE A 78 31.37 -9.49 14.56
C PHE A 78 31.19 -7.99 14.34
N ILE A 79 31.54 -7.50 13.16
CA ILE A 79 31.36 -6.12 12.74
C ILE A 79 30.23 -6.07 11.71
N PRO A 80 29.10 -5.41 12.01
CA PRO A 80 28.02 -5.28 11.04
C PRO A 80 28.39 -4.36 9.89
N SER A 81 27.58 -4.39 8.83
CA SER A 81 27.70 -3.41 7.74
C SER A 81 27.38 -2.01 8.25
N ASN A 82 28.02 -0.97 7.69
CA ASN A 82 27.67 0.45 7.95
C ASN A 82 26.17 0.75 7.79
N LEU A 83 25.47 -0.03 6.95
CA LEU A 83 24.02 0.10 6.75
C LEU A 83 23.21 -0.26 7.99
N SER A 84 23.76 -1.01 8.95
CA SER A 84 23.09 -1.39 10.21
C SER A 84 22.54 -0.19 10.98
N ILE A 85 23.15 0.99 10.86
CA ILE A 85 22.66 2.25 11.44
C ILE A 85 21.19 2.55 11.09
N LEU A 86 20.73 2.13 9.91
CA LEU A 86 19.36 2.34 9.46
C LEU A 86 18.37 1.30 10.02
N TYR A 87 18.89 0.17 10.52
CA TYR A 87 18.11 -1.04 10.83
C TYR A 87 18.24 -1.49 12.29
N THR A 88 19.18 -0.95 13.05
CA THR A 88 19.41 -1.31 14.45
C THR A 88 19.75 -0.07 15.25
N ASN A 89 19.05 0.15 16.37
CA ASN A 89 19.40 1.21 17.31
C ASN A 89 20.43 0.75 18.35
N THR A 90 20.46 -0.56 18.61
CA THR A 90 21.42 -1.22 19.48
C THR A 90 22.27 -2.14 18.62
N ILE A 91 23.53 -1.78 18.46
CA ILE A 91 24.52 -2.65 17.84
C ILE A 91 24.88 -3.68 18.89
N ILE A 92 24.31 -4.88 18.74
CA ILE A 92 24.59 -5.99 19.64
C ILE A 92 26.00 -6.47 19.30
N GLU A 93 26.89 -6.41 20.29
CA GLU A 93 28.21 -6.99 20.19
C GLU A 93 28.06 -8.52 20.15
N LEU A 94 28.45 -9.09 19.02
CA LEU A 94 28.43 -10.52 18.77
C LEU A 94 29.88 -11.01 18.81
N PHE A 95 30.18 -11.85 19.80
CA PHE A 95 31.49 -12.47 19.94
C PHE A 95 31.38 -13.97 19.70
N GLY A 96 32.36 -14.52 18.98
CA GLY A 96 32.60 -15.95 18.91
C GLY A 96 33.93 -16.27 19.57
N ASN A 97 33.95 -17.22 20.50
CA ASN A 97 35.22 -17.71 21.04
C ASN A 97 35.70 -18.90 20.22
N VAL A 98 36.96 -18.82 19.79
CA VAL A 98 37.69 -19.89 19.14
C VAL A 98 38.69 -20.45 20.13
N ASN A 99 38.38 -21.59 20.71
CA ASN A 99 39.24 -22.31 21.64
C ASN A 99 39.41 -23.78 21.19
N THR A 100 40.26 -24.54 21.88
CA THR A 100 40.41 -25.99 21.65
C THR A 100 39.30 -26.80 22.29
N GLY A 101 38.33 -26.14 22.92
CA GLY A 101 37.19 -26.78 23.54
C GLY A 101 36.17 -27.29 22.52
N GLU A 102 35.23 -28.07 23.02
CA GLU A 102 34.17 -28.73 22.26
C GLU A 102 33.26 -27.73 21.55
N ARG A 103 33.13 -26.52 22.11
CA ARG A 103 32.08 -25.57 21.77
C ARG A 103 32.63 -24.40 20.95
N LEU A 104 32.06 -24.17 19.77
CA LEU A 104 31.98 -22.82 19.20
C LEU A 104 30.94 -22.03 20.02
N THR A 105 31.37 -21.37 21.09
CA THR A 105 30.47 -20.45 21.80
C THR A 105 30.38 -19.16 21.01
N ILE A 106 29.31 -19.01 20.23
CA ILE A 106 28.83 -17.68 19.88
C ILE A 106 28.13 -17.17 21.13
N SER A 107 28.84 -16.41 21.96
CA SER A 107 28.25 -15.73 23.09
C SER A 107 27.43 -14.57 22.55
N MET A 108 26.14 -14.83 22.30
CA MET A 108 25.13 -13.78 22.42
C MET A 108 24.92 -13.55 23.92
N PRO A 109 24.83 -12.31 24.42
CA PRO A 109 24.14 -12.04 25.68
C PRO A 109 22.63 -12.22 25.46
N ILE A 110 22.21 -13.42 25.06
CA ILE A 110 20.81 -13.80 24.90
C ILE A 110 20.62 -15.11 25.67
N LYS A 111 20.71 -15.00 27.00
CA LYS A 111 19.94 -15.88 27.88
C LYS A 111 18.47 -15.56 27.65
N GLY A 112 17.76 -16.41 26.92
CA GLY A 112 16.34 -16.72 27.10
C GLY A 112 15.39 -15.62 27.61
N LYS A 113 15.48 -14.41 27.04
CA LYS A 113 14.54 -13.29 27.22
C LYS A 113 14.41 -12.68 25.83
N THR A 114 13.27 -12.69 25.14
CA THR A 114 11.88 -12.84 25.54
C THR A 114 11.07 -13.37 24.35
N SER A 115 10.08 -14.20 24.62
CA SER A 115 8.93 -14.52 23.74
C SER A 115 7.98 -13.32 23.50
N ILE A 116 8.50 -12.11 23.66
CA ILE A 116 7.87 -10.84 23.32
C ILE A 116 8.73 -10.27 22.20
N PRO A 117 8.17 -9.90 21.04
CA PRO A 117 8.93 -9.22 19.99
C PRO A 117 9.60 -8.03 20.65
N ASP A 118 10.93 -8.04 20.67
CA ASP A 118 11.73 -7.03 21.34
C ASP A 118 11.27 -5.66 20.80
N ILE A 119 10.60 -4.86 21.64
CA ILE A 119 9.99 -3.58 21.22
C ILE A 119 11.10 -2.65 20.67
N SER A 120 12.35 -2.90 21.08
CA SER A 120 13.58 -2.33 20.52
C SER A 120 13.67 -2.44 18.99
N GLY A 121 13.14 -3.53 18.39
CA GLY A 121 13.15 -3.79 16.96
C GLY A 121 12.26 -2.84 16.14
N TYR A 122 11.21 -2.26 16.74
CA TYR A 122 10.38 -1.25 16.07
C TYR A 122 10.87 0.17 16.25
N MET A 123 11.86 0.39 17.13
CA MET A 123 12.41 1.72 17.39
C MET A 123 13.44 2.15 16.33
N ASN A 124 13.85 1.25 15.42
CA ASN A 124 14.78 1.61 14.35
C ASN A 124 14.13 2.44 13.24
N LEU A 125 14.98 3.17 12.52
CA LEU A 125 14.56 4.05 11.43
C LEU A 125 13.71 3.29 10.40
N SER A 126 14.17 2.12 9.94
CA SER A 126 13.46 1.35 8.91
C SER A 126 12.03 0.99 9.31
N CYS A 127 11.82 0.61 10.58
CA CYS A 127 10.51 0.23 11.11
C CYS A 127 9.62 1.44 11.36
N ILE A 128 10.17 2.55 11.87
CA ILE A 128 9.41 3.79 12.07
C ILE A 128 8.97 4.37 10.72
N ILE A 129 9.87 4.41 9.75
CA ILE A 129 9.57 4.78 8.37
C ILE A 129 8.50 3.85 7.82
N LEU A 130 8.63 2.54 7.95
CA LEU A 130 7.61 1.57 7.50
C LEU A 130 6.26 1.85 8.15
N LEU A 131 6.16 1.90 9.48
CA LEU A 131 4.90 2.09 10.20
C LEU A 131 4.22 3.39 9.79
N PHE A 132 4.98 4.49 9.77
CA PHE A 132 4.44 5.79 9.43
C PHE A 132 4.04 5.87 7.96
N TRP A 133 4.90 5.44 7.04
CA TRP A 133 4.62 5.54 5.61
C TRP A 133 3.52 4.62 5.15
N THR A 134 3.41 3.42 5.70
CA THR A 134 2.29 2.53 5.41
C THR A 134 0.98 3.15 5.88
N PHE A 135 0.94 3.79 7.06
CA PHE A 135 -0.23 4.51 7.55
C PHE A 135 -0.61 5.70 6.65
N VAL A 136 0.36 6.55 6.32
CA VAL A 136 0.15 7.71 5.43
C VAL A 136 -0.32 7.27 4.05
N SER A 137 0.33 6.25 3.48
CA SER A 137 0.00 5.69 2.16
C SER A 137 -1.43 5.15 2.12
N LEU A 138 -1.79 4.39 3.15
CA LEU A 138 -3.11 3.82 3.33
C LEU A 138 -4.19 4.91 3.44
N PHE A 139 -3.96 5.93 4.28
CA PHE A 139 -4.88 7.07 4.42
C PHE A 139 -4.96 7.90 3.13
N TYR A 140 -3.85 8.11 2.44
CA TYR A 140 -3.78 8.88 1.20
C TYR A 140 -4.53 8.17 0.06
N GLY A 141 -4.44 6.84 0.00
CA GLY A 141 -5.25 5.99 -0.86
C GLY A 141 -6.74 6.14 -0.57
N TYR A 142 -7.13 6.07 0.71
CA TYR A 142 -8.52 6.21 1.14
C TYR A 142 -9.13 7.57 0.79
N ASP A 143 -8.41 8.66 1.06
CA ASP A 143 -8.88 10.01 0.78
C ASP A 143 -9.15 10.25 -0.72
N THR A 144 -8.44 9.54 -1.60
CA THR A 144 -8.51 9.70 -3.06
C THR A 144 -9.93 9.58 -3.59
N THR A 145 -10.77 8.73 -2.99
CA THR A 145 -12.15 8.48 -3.45
C THR A 145 -13.21 9.15 -2.56
N LYS A 146 -12.82 9.74 -1.43
CA LYS A 146 -13.72 10.34 -0.43
C LYS A 146 -13.75 11.85 -0.46
N ASN A 147 -12.73 12.49 -1.01
CA ASN A 147 -12.59 13.95 -1.04
C ASN A 147 -13.81 14.63 -1.68
N LYS A 148 -14.33 15.71 -1.07
CA LYS A 148 -15.54 16.42 -1.54
C LYS A 148 -15.33 17.05 -2.92
N ASP A 149 -14.17 17.65 -3.13
CA ASP A 149 -13.81 18.22 -4.43
C ASP A 149 -13.75 17.13 -5.50
N TYR A 150 -13.25 15.95 -5.13
CA TYR A 150 -13.24 14.80 -6.02
C TYR A 150 -14.65 14.36 -6.40
N LYS A 151 -15.61 14.40 -5.48
CA LYS A 151 -17.04 14.15 -5.78
C LYS A 151 -17.64 15.18 -6.73
N LYS A 152 -17.22 16.45 -6.64
CA LYS A 152 -17.63 17.50 -7.60
C LYS A 152 -17.00 17.30 -8.97
N PHE A 153 -15.78 16.81 -9.01
CA PHE A 153 -15.07 16.46 -10.25
C PHE A 153 -15.62 15.17 -10.89
N LEU A 154 -16.13 14.24 -10.09
CA LEU A 154 -16.71 12.96 -10.49
C LEU A 154 -17.91 13.08 -11.42
N SER A 155 -18.71 14.16 -11.34
CA SER A 155 -19.84 14.39 -12.27
C SER A 155 -19.39 14.78 -13.68
N GLN A 156 -18.12 15.17 -13.86
CA GLN A 156 -17.59 15.70 -15.13
C GLN A 156 -16.52 14.79 -15.76
N ILE A 157 -16.11 13.70 -15.10
CA ILE A 157 -14.83 13.05 -15.38
C ILE A 157 -14.96 11.65 -16.02
N THR A 158 -14.17 11.47 -17.08
CA THR A 158 -13.89 10.20 -17.76
C THR A 158 -12.92 9.31 -16.97
N ARG A 159 -12.90 7.99 -17.23
CA ARG A 159 -11.97 7.00 -16.63
C ARG A 159 -10.50 7.45 -16.62
N LYS A 160 -10.08 8.25 -17.61
CA LYS A 160 -8.72 8.78 -17.75
C LYS A 160 -8.33 9.72 -16.60
N ALA A 161 -9.21 10.60 -16.14
CA ALA A 161 -8.83 11.56 -15.10
C ALA A 161 -8.73 10.92 -13.70
N PHE A 162 -9.48 9.85 -13.42
CA PHE A 162 -9.26 9.02 -12.23
C PHE A 162 -7.86 8.40 -12.25
N LEU A 163 -7.44 7.81 -13.37
CA LEU A 163 -6.10 7.25 -13.52
C LEU A 163 -5.02 8.33 -13.33
N PHE A 164 -5.17 9.50 -13.95
CA PHE A 164 -4.23 10.61 -13.78
C PHE A 164 -4.12 11.08 -12.33
N MET A 165 -5.23 11.11 -11.59
CA MET A 165 -5.22 11.44 -10.17
C MET A 165 -4.48 10.39 -9.34
N VAL A 166 -4.81 9.11 -9.53
CA VAL A 166 -4.16 7.98 -8.86
C VAL A 166 -2.65 8.01 -9.13
N ILE A 167 -2.24 8.17 -10.38
CA ILE A 167 -0.83 8.26 -10.78
C ILE A 167 -0.15 9.48 -10.14
N SER A 168 -0.80 10.65 -10.17
CA SER A 168 -0.24 11.88 -9.56
C SER A 168 0.01 11.68 -8.07
N ARG A 169 -0.96 11.08 -7.35
CA ARG A 169 -0.83 10.79 -5.93
C ARG A 169 0.28 9.79 -5.64
N ILE A 170 0.37 8.72 -6.42
CA ILE A 170 1.46 7.74 -6.34
C ILE A 170 2.83 8.41 -6.49
N ILE A 171 3.00 9.29 -7.48
CA ILE A 171 4.26 10.02 -7.70
C ILE A 171 4.61 10.89 -6.50
N LEU A 172 3.65 11.68 -6.00
CA LEU A 172 3.85 12.56 -4.85
C LEU A 172 4.20 11.79 -3.58
N LEU A 173 3.51 10.67 -3.35
CA LEU A 173 3.75 9.79 -2.22
C LEU A 173 5.17 9.22 -2.26
N ASN A 174 5.58 8.64 -3.40
CA ASN A 174 6.93 8.08 -3.56
C ASN A 174 8.03 9.15 -3.51
N MET A 175 7.81 10.34 -4.09
CA MET A 175 8.76 11.45 -3.95
C MET A 175 8.96 11.83 -2.48
N ALA A 176 7.88 11.90 -1.71
CA ALA A 176 7.96 12.24 -0.30
C ALA A 176 8.65 11.13 0.52
N VAL A 177 8.39 9.85 0.23
CA VAL A 177 9.11 8.70 0.78
C VAL A 177 10.61 8.83 0.54
N LEU A 178 11.02 9.11 -0.71
CA LEU A 178 12.42 9.27 -1.08
C LEU A 178 13.08 10.45 -0.35
N VAL A 179 12.40 11.60 -0.22
CA VAL A 179 12.91 12.74 0.55
C VAL A 179 13.16 12.37 2.01
N THR A 180 12.25 11.62 2.64
CA THR A 180 12.42 11.16 4.03
C THR A 180 13.52 10.11 4.20
N LEU A 181 14.00 9.49 3.12
CA LEU A 181 15.18 8.63 3.15
C LEU A 181 16.48 9.40 2.86
N ILE A 182 16.44 10.32 1.91
CA ILE A 182 17.61 11.09 1.47
C ILE A 182 18.13 11.98 2.59
N ILE A 183 17.25 12.72 3.28
CA ILE A 183 17.67 13.67 4.33
C ILE A 183 18.39 12.93 5.46
N PRO A 184 17.85 11.85 6.04
CA PRO A 184 18.54 11.17 7.12
C PRO A 184 19.81 10.43 6.62
N THR A 185 19.80 9.87 5.40
CA THR A 185 21.03 9.29 4.82
C THR A 185 22.13 10.34 4.66
N PHE A 186 21.77 11.57 4.29
CA PHE A 186 22.72 12.68 4.20
C PHE A 186 23.34 13.01 5.57
N THR A 187 22.57 12.91 6.66
CA THR A 187 23.14 13.07 8.00
C THR A 187 24.14 11.98 8.39
N VAL A 188 23.98 10.75 7.89
CA VAL A 188 24.97 9.67 8.08
C VAL A 188 26.29 10.00 7.38
N LEU A 189 26.23 10.60 6.18
CA LEU A 189 27.42 11.03 5.45
C LEU A 189 28.19 12.13 6.17
N ILE A 190 27.47 13.10 6.76
CA ILE A 190 28.10 14.17 7.56
C ILE A 190 28.88 13.58 8.73
N ASN A 191 28.43 12.44 9.28
CA ASN A 191 29.11 11.72 10.35
C ASN A 191 30.26 10.81 9.86
N ASN A 192 30.76 11.00 8.63
CA ASN A 192 31.84 10.24 8.00
C ASN A 192 31.59 8.72 7.86
N ILE A 193 30.34 8.30 7.88
CA ILE A 193 29.96 6.91 7.65
C ILE A 193 29.42 6.82 6.24
N ASN A 194 30.07 6.07 5.35
CA ASN A 194 29.58 5.90 3.98
C ASN A 194 28.44 4.87 3.95
N PRO A 195 27.16 5.28 3.75
CA PRO A 195 26.03 4.38 3.66
C PRO A 195 25.76 3.96 2.21
N PHE A 196 26.46 4.53 1.22
CA PHE A 196 26.16 4.31 -0.18
C PHE A 196 26.65 2.93 -0.63
N LYS A 197 25.68 2.04 -0.79
CA LYS A 197 25.81 0.75 -1.47
C LYS A 197 24.55 0.52 -2.29
N VAL A 198 24.63 -0.40 -3.26
CA VAL A 198 23.49 -0.85 -4.08
C VAL A 198 22.27 -1.20 -3.21
N HIS A 199 22.48 -1.72 -2.01
CA HIS A 199 21.43 -2.09 -1.08
C HIS A 199 20.57 -0.91 -0.56
N LEU A 200 21.11 0.32 -0.50
CA LEU A 200 20.31 1.50 -0.12
C LEU A 200 19.24 1.80 -1.19
N LEU A 201 19.59 1.62 -2.47
CA LEU A 201 18.64 1.74 -3.57
C LEU A 201 17.58 0.62 -3.49
N THR A 202 17.99 -0.61 -3.20
CA THR A 202 17.06 -1.73 -2.98
C THR A 202 16.07 -1.43 -1.84
N PHE A 203 16.55 -0.88 -0.73
CA PHE A 203 15.73 -0.46 0.39
C PHE A 203 14.69 0.60 0.00
N ALA A 204 15.12 1.65 -0.70
CA ALA A 204 14.23 2.71 -1.17
C ALA A 204 13.17 2.18 -2.14
N LEU A 205 13.56 1.29 -3.08
CA LEU A 205 12.63 0.66 -4.02
C LEU A 205 11.59 -0.20 -3.31
N LEU A 206 11.99 -1.02 -2.34
CA LEU A 206 11.06 -1.82 -1.56
C LEU A 206 10.09 -0.96 -0.76
N LEU A 207 10.57 0.12 -0.14
CA LEU A 207 9.70 1.02 0.60
C LEU A 207 8.66 1.72 -0.31
N CYS A 208 9.06 2.11 -1.52
CA CYS A 208 8.13 2.62 -2.53
C CYS A 208 7.07 1.56 -2.92
N LEU A 209 7.47 0.30 -3.12
CA LEU A 209 6.53 -0.80 -3.41
C LEU A 209 5.56 -1.05 -2.26
N ILE A 210 6.05 -1.06 -1.01
CA ILE A 210 5.19 -1.22 0.17
C ILE A 210 4.22 -0.05 0.31
N SER A 211 4.70 1.19 0.07
CA SER A 211 3.84 2.37 0.06
C SER A 211 2.74 2.27 -1.00
N LEU A 212 3.08 1.80 -2.20
CA LEU A 212 2.12 1.53 -3.28
C LEU A 212 1.10 0.45 -2.91
N PHE A 213 1.53 -0.62 -2.25
CA PHE A 213 0.66 -1.69 -1.78
C PHE A 213 -0.38 -1.16 -0.79
N PHE A 214 0.05 -0.45 0.26
CA PHE A 214 -0.85 0.17 1.23
C PHE A 214 -1.76 1.25 0.61
N PHE A 215 -1.24 2.06 -0.30
CA PHE A 215 -2.05 3.03 -1.04
C PHE A 215 -3.16 2.34 -1.84
N SER A 216 -2.88 1.20 -2.46
CA SER A 216 -3.84 0.41 -3.22
C SER A 216 -4.92 -0.21 -2.32
N ILE A 217 -4.56 -0.66 -1.12
CA ILE A 217 -5.53 -1.09 -0.09
C ILE A 217 -6.43 0.09 0.31
N GLY A 218 -5.83 1.24 0.58
CA GLY A 218 -6.54 2.46 0.95
C GLY A 218 -7.58 2.86 -0.10
N LEU A 219 -7.19 2.83 -1.38
CA LEU A 219 -8.11 3.08 -2.51
C LEU A 219 -9.33 2.15 -2.51
N ASN A 220 -9.13 0.87 -2.21
CA ASN A 220 -10.23 -0.10 -2.15
C ASN A 220 -11.21 0.25 -1.00
N PHE A 221 -10.70 0.57 0.19
CA PHE A 221 -11.55 0.97 1.32
C PHE A 221 -12.25 2.31 1.12
N GLY A 222 -11.64 3.24 0.39
CA GLY A 222 -12.27 4.51 0.04
C GLY A 222 -13.52 4.35 -0.83
N ASN A 223 -13.63 3.23 -1.57
CA ASN A 223 -14.80 2.91 -2.36
C ASN A 223 -16.02 2.43 -1.53
N ILE A 224 -15.84 2.07 -0.26
CA ILE A 224 -16.95 1.71 0.65
C ILE A 224 -17.87 2.93 0.84
N LYS A 225 -19.19 2.76 0.80
CA LYS A 225 -20.14 3.88 0.93
C LYS A 225 -20.01 4.57 2.30
N ASN A 226 -20.15 3.80 3.38
CA ASN A 226 -20.07 4.31 4.75
C ASN A 226 -18.63 4.72 5.11
N LYS A 227 -18.45 5.95 5.63
CA LYS A 227 -17.15 6.50 6.02
C LYS A 227 -16.61 5.84 7.30
N ALA A 228 -17.46 5.57 8.28
CA ALA A 228 -17.06 4.98 9.56
C ALA A 228 -16.55 3.54 9.36
N ILE A 229 -17.31 2.72 8.63
CA ILE A 229 -16.91 1.34 8.28
C ILE A 229 -15.59 1.34 7.49
N GLY A 230 -15.43 2.27 6.54
CA GLY A 230 -14.18 2.40 5.78
C GLY A 230 -12.97 2.72 6.68
N LEU A 231 -13.13 3.62 7.65
CA LEU A 231 -12.07 3.98 8.61
C LEU A 231 -11.78 2.85 9.61
N ALA A 232 -12.80 2.14 10.10
CA ALA A 232 -12.61 0.99 10.99
C ALA A 232 -11.83 -0.12 10.30
N ASN A 233 -12.20 -0.46 9.05
CA ASN A 233 -11.49 -1.46 8.26
C ASN A 233 -10.05 -1.05 7.93
N LEU A 234 -9.80 0.24 7.70
CA LEU A 234 -8.45 0.76 7.54
C LEU A 234 -7.59 0.52 8.78
N GLY A 235 -8.09 0.85 9.96
CA GLY A 235 -7.39 0.62 11.23
C GLY A 235 -7.12 -0.86 11.48
N LEU A 236 -8.13 -1.71 11.26
CA LEU A 236 -8.01 -3.16 11.40
C LEU A 236 -6.96 -3.74 10.45
N VAL A 237 -7.03 -3.39 9.15
CA VAL A 237 -6.07 -3.91 8.16
C VAL A 237 -4.68 -3.38 8.41
N TYR A 238 -4.53 -2.12 8.81
CA TYR A 238 -3.24 -1.59 9.22
C TYR A 238 -2.65 -2.42 10.36
N PHE A 239 -3.39 -2.60 11.46
CA PHE A 239 -2.95 -3.40 12.60
C PHE A 239 -2.60 -4.85 12.21
N VAL A 240 -3.47 -5.52 11.45
CA VAL A 240 -3.25 -6.90 11.04
C VAL A 240 -1.98 -7.04 10.19
N LEU A 241 -1.80 -6.14 9.23
CA LEU A 241 -0.68 -6.24 8.29
C LEU A 241 0.65 -5.79 8.91
N THR A 242 0.67 -4.70 9.70
CA THR A 242 1.94 -4.13 10.20
C THR A 242 2.40 -4.68 11.55
N LEU A 243 1.50 -5.25 12.35
CA LEU A 243 1.81 -5.75 13.69
C LEU A 243 1.53 -7.25 13.82
N PHE A 244 0.30 -7.69 13.53
CA PHE A 244 -0.10 -9.08 13.78
C PHE A 244 0.61 -10.08 12.86
N LEU A 245 0.64 -9.86 11.54
CA LEU A 245 1.30 -10.76 10.59
C LEU A 245 2.82 -10.86 10.80
N PRO A 246 3.55 -9.77 11.06
CA PRO A 246 4.96 -9.85 11.46
C PRO A 246 5.17 -10.63 12.75
N TRP A 247 4.30 -10.44 13.75
CA TRP A 247 4.34 -11.19 15.00
C TRP A 247 4.15 -12.70 14.76
N VAL A 248 3.12 -13.11 14.01
CA VAL A 248 2.91 -14.52 13.63
C VAL A 248 4.11 -15.08 12.86
N GLY A 249 4.68 -14.29 11.94
CA GLY A 249 5.89 -14.68 11.21
C GLY A 249 7.06 -14.97 12.14
N ASN A 250 7.32 -14.08 13.10
CA ASN A 250 8.38 -14.28 14.10
C ASN A 250 8.11 -15.49 15.00
N GLU A 251 6.86 -15.73 15.38
CA GLU A 251 6.49 -16.89 16.19
C GLU A 251 6.75 -18.20 15.44
N ILE A 252 6.35 -18.29 14.16
CA ILE A 252 6.66 -19.44 13.30
C ILE A 252 8.17 -19.64 13.19
N LYS A 253 8.93 -18.56 12.99
CA LYS A 253 10.39 -18.60 12.93
C LYS A 253 10.98 -19.18 14.21
N SER A 254 10.55 -18.70 15.38
CA SER A 254 11.05 -19.17 16.67
C SER A 254 10.77 -20.65 16.91
N ASN A 255 9.55 -21.11 16.62
CA ASN A 255 9.15 -22.52 16.76
C ASN A 255 9.88 -23.44 15.77
N THR A 256 10.30 -22.92 14.61
CA THR A 256 11.16 -23.68 13.70
C THR A 256 12.61 -23.84 14.20
N PHE A 257 13.07 -23.08 15.20
CA PHE A 257 14.38 -23.25 15.83
C PHE A 257 14.24 -23.96 17.19
N ASP A 258 13.76 -25.20 17.17
CA ASP A 258 13.58 -26.00 18.39
C ASP A 258 14.90 -26.13 19.19
N ILE A 259 14.94 -25.50 20.36
CA ILE A 259 16.09 -25.43 21.27
C ILE A 259 16.54 -26.84 21.70
N ASN A 260 15.60 -27.80 21.78
CA ASN A 260 15.91 -29.19 22.11
C ASN A 260 16.87 -29.84 21.10
N SER A 261 16.81 -29.42 19.83
CA SER A 261 17.73 -29.91 18.81
C SER A 261 19.16 -29.40 19.01
N LEU A 262 19.32 -28.16 19.48
CA LEU A 262 20.65 -27.59 19.77
C LEU A 262 21.26 -28.23 21.03
N PHE A 263 20.49 -28.37 22.12
CA PHE A 263 21.00 -28.99 23.34
C PHE A 263 21.42 -30.45 23.11
N LYS A 264 20.60 -31.22 22.40
CA LYS A 264 20.93 -32.61 22.06
C LYS A 264 22.21 -32.68 21.22
N PHE A 265 22.35 -31.79 20.24
CA PHE A 265 23.56 -31.69 19.42
C PHE A 265 24.80 -31.34 20.26
N GLU A 266 24.68 -30.39 21.18
CA GLU A 266 25.78 -30.02 22.11
C GLU A 266 26.18 -31.21 23.00
N LEU A 267 25.21 -31.95 23.55
CA LEU A 267 25.46 -33.13 24.37
C LEU A 267 26.16 -34.25 23.58
N GLU A 268 25.77 -34.45 22.33
CA GLU A 268 26.41 -35.43 21.44
C GLU A 268 27.86 -35.05 21.10
N ASN A 269 28.15 -33.76 20.89
CA ASN A 269 29.52 -33.29 20.67
C ASN A 269 30.39 -33.45 21.91
N LEU A 270 29.85 -33.16 23.10
CA LEU A 270 30.51 -33.40 24.39
C LEU A 270 30.85 -34.88 24.58
N ASN A 271 29.91 -35.78 24.27
CA ASN A 271 30.15 -37.22 24.39
C ASN A 271 31.30 -37.71 23.49
N ILE A 272 31.46 -37.17 22.28
CA ILE A 272 32.59 -37.52 21.39
C ILE A 272 33.92 -37.11 22.02
N VAL A 273 34.00 -35.89 22.55
CA VAL A 273 35.25 -35.38 23.12
C VAL A 273 35.58 -36.06 24.43
N MET A 274 34.60 -36.34 25.29
CA MET A 274 34.79 -37.15 26.49
C MET A 274 35.31 -38.56 26.18
N ASP A 275 34.74 -39.25 25.18
CA ASP A 275 35.23 -40.57 24.76
C ASP A 275 36.66 -40.50 24.21
N LEU A 276 36.98 -39.43 23.46
CA LEU A 276 38.35 -39.19 22.99
C LEU A 276 39.33 -38.99 24.15
N GLU A 277 38.98 -38.15 25.13
CA GLU A 277 39.82 -37.90 26.31
C GLU A 277 40.01 -39.18 27.13
N GLU A 278 38.97 -39.98 27.34
CA GLU A 278 39.04 -41.25 28.05
C GLU A 278 39.95 -42.25 27.33
N ARG A 279 39.77 -42.42 26.00
CA ARG A 279 40.62 -43.31 25.18
C ARG A 279 42.07 -42.85 25.15
N ALA A 280 42.32 -41.55 25.10
CA ALA A 280 43.67 -40.98 25.16
C ALA A 280 44.30 -41.26 26.54
N LEU A 281 43.60 -40.93 27.63
CA LEU A 281 44.08 -41.13 29.00
C LEU A 281 44.46 -42.59 29.27
N LYS A 282 43.64 -43.55 28.81
CA LYS A 282 43.91 -44.99 28.93
C LYS A 282 45.18 -45.44 28.18
N LYS A 283 45.50 -44.83 27.04
CA LYS A 283 46.63 -45.26 26.17
C LYS A 283 47.97 -44.62 26.54
N ILE A 284 47.97 -43.36 26.95
CA ILE A 284 49.19 -42.54 27.13
C ILE A 284 49.36 -42.03 28.55
N GLY A 285 48.36 -42.16 29.43
CA GLY A 285 48.40 -41.61 30.78
C GLY A 285 48.44 -40.08 30.79
N LYS A 286 48.97 -39.48 31.87
CA LYS A 286 49.13 -38.02 31.98
C LYS A 286 50.43 -37.56 31.33
N PHE A 287 50.33 -36.71 30.31
CA PHE A 287 51.49 -36.05 29.68
C PHE A 287 51.67 -34.64 30.24
N LYS A 288 52.87 -34.32 30.76
CA LYS A 288 53.23 -32.96 31.18
C LYS A 288 53.69 -32.14 29.98
N SER A 289 53.11 -30.96 29.80
CA SER A 289 53.44 -30.00 28.74
C SER A 289 54.84 -29.37 28.98
N GLY A 290 55.61 -29.11 27.91
CA GLY A 290 56.88 -28.38 27.97
C GLY A 290 58.00 -28.94 27.09
N GLU A 291 57.88 -30.19 26.64
CA GLU A 291 58.85 -30.86 25.75
C GLU A 291 58.16 -31.41 24.49
N ILE A 292 58.95 -31.76 23.47
CA ILE A 292 58.45 -32.40 22.25
C ILE A 292 57.77 -33.71 22.65
N ALA A 293 56.50 -33.88 22.24
CA ALA A 293 55.72 -35.02 22.63
C ALA A 293 56.31 -36.32 22.05
N PRO A 294 56.29 -37.44 22.81
CA PRO A 294 56.69 -38.74 22.29
C PRO A 294 55.91 -39.12 21.03
N GLU A 295 56.50 -39.89 20.13
CA GLU A 295 55.89 -40.27 18.84
C GLU A 295 54.50 -40.93 19.01
N LYS A 296 54.32 -41.73 20.07
CA LYS A 296 53.03 -42.33 20.42
C LYS A 296 51.95 -41.29 20.73
N VAL A 297 52.30 -40.22 21.46
CA VAL A 297 51.38 -39.11 21.77
C VAL A 297 51.06 -38.34 20.49
N MET A 298 52.08 -38.03 19.67
CA MET A 298 51.89 -37.33 18.40
C MET A 298 50.93 -38.08 17.46
N LYS A 299 51.09 -39.41 17.32
CA LYS A 299 50.19 -40.24 16.50
C LYS A 299 48.73 -40.18 16.98
N ILE A 300 48.50 -40.20 18.30
CA ILE A 300 47.16 -40.10 18.87
C ILE A 300 46.56 -38.71 18.62
N VAL A 301 47.31 -37.64 18.84
CA VAL A 301 46.83 -36.26 18.64
C VAL A 301 46.55 -35.98 17.16
N TRP A 302 47.40 -36.45 16.25
CA TRP A 302 47.14 -36.31 14.81
C TRP A 302 45.95 -37.13 14.36
N LYS A 303 45.76 -38.33 14.91
CA LYS A 303 44.54 -39.12 14.66
C LYS A 303 43.30 -38.37 15.15
N ALA A 304 43.33 -37.86 16.38
CA ALA A 304 42.27 -37.04 16.97
C ALA A 304 41.88 -35.87 16.04
N LEU A 305 42.88 -35.12 15.57
CA LEU A 305 42.69 -33.98 14.68
C LEU A 305 42.07 -34.39 13.32
N ASN A 306 42.54 -35.50 12.76
CA ASN A 306 42.17 -35.92 11.41
C ASN A 306 40.92 -36.80 11.35
N THR A 307 40.40 -37.29 12.48
CA THR A 307 39.23 -38.18 12.49
C THR A 307 38.13 -37.60 13.37
N GLU A 308 38.36 -37.50 14.68
CA GLU A 308 37.32 -37.09 15.62
C GLU A 308 36.94 -35.60 15.49
N PHE A 309 37.91 -34.70 15.31
CA PHE A 309 37.60 -33.29 15.02
C PHE A 309 36.96 -33.10 13.63
N GLN A 310 37.24 -33.98 12.67
CA GLN A 310 36.53 -33.96 11.39
C GLN A 310 35.08 -34.39 11.57
N GLU A 311 34.80 -35.40 12.38
CA GLU A 311 33.43 -35.83 12.70
C GLU A 311 32.62 -34.69 13.36
N LEU A 312 33.21 -33.98 14.33
CA LEU A 312 32.58 -32.81 14.95
C LEU A 312 32.28 -31.72 13.91
N ARG A 313 33.23 -31.46 13.00
CA ARG A 313 33.05 -30.47 11.92
C ARG A 313 31.93 -30.87 10.97
N GLU A 314 31.85 -32.15 10.60
CA GLU A 314 30.79 -32.68 9.74
C GLU A 314 29.41 -32.52 10.40
N ARG A 315 29.30 -32.82 11.70
CA ARG A 315 28.08 -32.61 12.48
C ARG A 315 27.68 -31.13 12.53
N GLU A 316 28.61 -30.23 12.81
CA GLU A 316 28.35 -28.78 12.79
C GLU A 316 27.89 -28.30 11.40
N ASN A 317 28.50 -28.82 10.34
CA ASN A 317 28.09 -28.53 8.97
C ASN A 317 26.69 -29.06 8.65
N GLN A 318 26.34 -30.26 9.11
CA GLN A 318 24.98 -30.80 8.97
C GLN A 318 23.96 -29.90 9.68
N MET A 319 24.25 -29.48 10.91
CA MET A 319 23.39 -28.56 11.66
C MET A 319 23.23 -27.22 10.94
N LYS A 320 24.34 -26.63 10.48
CA LYS A 320 24.33 -25.41 9.68
C LYS A 320 23.47 -25.55 8.41
N MET A 321 23.57 -26.68 7.71
CA MET A 321 22.76 -26.94 6.52
C MET A 321 21.26 -27.07 6.84
N GLN A 322 20.92 -27.67 7.98
CA GLN A 322 19.53 -27.70 8.47
C GLN A 322 19.01 -26.30 8.79
N VAL A 323 19.81 -25.49 9.49
CA VAL A 323 19.50 -24.08 9.80
C VAL A 323 19.29 -23.27 8.51
N LEU A 324 20.21 -23.40 7.54
CA LEU A 324 20.08 -22.76 6.23
C LEU A 324 18.81 -23.16 5.48
N LYS A 325 18.45 -24.44 5.51
CA LYS A 325 17.22 -24.94 4.89
C LYS A 325 15.98 -24.30 5.54
N ARG A 326 15.95 -24.22 6.88
CA ARG A 326 14.85 -23.59 7.63
C ARG A 326 14.74 -22.09 7.34
N ILE A 327 15.86 -21.37 7.30
CA ILE A 327 15.89 -19.94 6.93
C ILE A 327 15.36 -19.75 5.51
N LYS A 328 15.79 -20.57 4.54
CA LYS A 328 15.28 -20.52 3.17
C LYS A 328 13.77 -20.74 3.12
N SER A 329 13.25 -21.74 3.84
CA SER A 329 11.81 -21.99 3.93
C SER A 329 11.07 -20.79 4.53
N PHE A 330 11.58 -20.20 5.61
CA PHE A 330 11.00 -19.01 6.22
C PHE A 330 11.03 -17.79 5.30
N GLN A 331 12.13 -17.56 4.60
CA GLN A 331 12.26 -16.50 3.60
C GLN A 331 11.27 -16.69 2.44
N ILE A 332 11.00 -17.93 2.02
CA ILE A 332 9.97 -18.23 1.01
C ILE A 332 8.58 -17.92 1.55
N ILE A 333 8.23 -18.37 2.75
CA ILE A 333 6.92 -18.07 3.36
C ILE A 333 6.73 -16.56 3.54
N SER A 334 7.76 -15.86 4.02
CA SER A 334 7.74 -14.40 4.20
C SER A 334 7.59 -13.65 2.87
N SER A 335 8.03 -14.22 1.75
CA SER A 335 7.89 -13.60 0.42
C SER A 335 6.44 -13.45 -0.04
N PHE A 336 5.50 -14.24 0.50
CA PHE A 336 4.07 -14.10 0.21
C PHE A 336 3.44 -12.90 0.93
N PHE A 337 4.10 -12.32 1.94
CA PHE A 337 3.58 -11.20 2.71
C PHE A 337 4.51 -9.98 2.52
N PRO A 338 4.07 -8.93 1.79
CA PRO A 338 4.95 -7.81 1.43
C PRO A 338 5.74 -7.22 2.61
N ILE A 339 5.10 -7.10 3.79
CA ILE A 339 5.73 -6.53 4.98
C ILE A 339 6.77 -7.46 5.59
N ASN A 340 6.48 -8.76 5.73
CA ASN A 340 7.46 -9.72 6.25
C ASN A 340 8.65 -9.82 5.29
N SER A 341 8.38 -9.84 3.98
CA SER A 341 9.44 -9.78 2.97
C SER A 341 10.29 -8.51 3.09
N TYR A 342 9.69 -7.35 3.33
CA TYR A 342 10.41 -6.09 3.54
C TYR A 342 11.29 -6.15 4.79
N LEU A 343 10.75 -6.61 5.91
CA LEU A 343 11.47 -6.71 7.19
C LEU A 343 12.66 -7.67 7.10
N GLU A 344 12.48 -8.84 6.48
CA GLU A 344 13.57 -9.82 6.31
C GLU A 344 14.67 -9.29 5.38
N VAL A 345 14.31 -8.65 4.26
CA VAL A 345 15.31 -8.06 3.35
C VAL A 345 16.10 -6.95 4.05
N ASN A 346 15.45 -6.12 4.85
CA ASN A 346 16.13 -5.08 5.62
C ASN A 346 17.10 -5.67 6.64
N LYS A 347 16.68 -6.75 7.32
CA LYS A 347 17.54 -7.48 8.25
C LYS A 347 18.78 -8.02 7.54
N GLU A 348 18.64 -8.65 6.38
CA GLU A 348 19.78 -9.17 5.59
C GLU A 348 20.68 -8.07 5.03
N ILE A 349 20.11 -6.95 4.57
CA ILE A 349 20.87 -5.80 4.07
C ILE A 349 21.72 -5.15 5.17
N SER A 350 21.22 -5.15 6.41
CA SER A 350 21.94 -4.61 7.57
C SER A 350 23.25 -5.36 7.89
N GLY A 351 23.38 -6.60 7.40
CA GLY A 351 24.46 -7.50 7.78
C GLY A 351 24.20 -8.28 9.07
N TYR A 352 23.21 -7.90 9.87
CA TYR A 352 22.73 -8.66 11.05
C TYR A 352 21.66 -9.71 10.71
N GLY A 353 21.47 -9.99 9.43
CA GLY A 353 20.59 -11.04 8.96
C GLY A 353 21.04 -12.43 9.37
N ASP A 354 20.15 -13.39 9.19
CA ASP A 354 20.43 -14.78 9.57
C ASP A 354 21.56 -15.35 8.69
N LEU A 355 21.66 -14.92 7.42
CA LEU A 355 22.75 -15.33 6.54
C LEU A 355 24.10 -14.76 6.99
N GLY A 356 24.12 -13.52 7.49
CA GLY A 356 25.32 -12.91 8.05
C GLY A 356 25.84 -13.64 9.28
N ILE A 357 24.93 -14.11 10.14
CA ILE A 357 25.27 -14.93 11.32
C ILE A 357 25.84 -16.30 10.88
N ILE A 358 25.32 -16.89 9.82
CA ILE A 358 25.83 -18.17 9.30
C ILE A 358 27.20 -18.02 8.64
N ASP A 359 27.43 -16.93 7.92
CA ASP A 359 28.76 -16.60 7.41
C ASP A 359 29.74 -16.43 8.58
N PHE A 360 29.32 -15.76 9.64
CA PHE A 360 30.14 -15.60 10.85
C PHE A 360 30.47 -16.95 11.49
N HIS A 361 29.49 -17.84 11.63
CA HIS A 361 29.74 -19.20 12.12
C HIS A 361 30.75 -19.94 11.23
N SER A 362 30.63 -19.80 9.91
CA SER A 362 31.55 -20.44 8.95
C SER A 362 32.97 -19.89 9.08
N TYR A 363 33.08 -18.57 9.31
CA TYR A 363 34.35 -17.91 9.56
C TYR A 363 34.98 -18.38 10.87
N LEU A 364 34.21 -18.43 11.96
CA LEU A 364 34.67 -18.95 13.25
C LEU A 364 35.17 -20.39 13.14
N GLN A 365 34.45 -21.25 12.40
CA GLN A 365 34.86 -22.63 12.18
C GLN A 365 36.18 -22.71 11.42
N SER A 366 36.33 -21.92 10.35
CA SER A 366 37.60 -21.83 9.60
C SER A 366 38.76 -21.35 10.47
N ILE A 367 38.54 -20.36 11.34
CA ILE A 367 39.56 -19.88 12.29
C ILE A 367 39.87 -20.97 13.32
N LYS A 368 38.85 -21.66 13.84
CA LYS A 368 39.01 -22.76 14.80
C LYS A 368 39.88 -23.87 14.25
N ASP A 369 39.69 -24.24 12.99
CA ASP A 369 40.49 -25.25 12.33
C ASP A 369 41.97 -24.87 12.23
N GLN A 370 42.23 -23.63 11.85
CA GLN A 370 43.59 -23.08 11.77
C GLN A 370 44.23 -22.97 13.17
N PHE A 371 43.46 -22.52 14.16
CA PHE A 371 43.90 -22.39 15.55
C PHE A 371 44.21 -23.74 16.17
N LEU A 372 43.37 -24.76 15.94
CA LEU A 372 43.57 -26.12 16.45
C LEU A 372 44.85 -26.73 15.89
N TYR A 373 45.09 -26.57 14.58
CA TYR A 373 46.32 -27.01 13.93
C TYR A 373 47.55 -26.27 14.49
N PHE A 374 47.46 -24.95 14.64
CA PHE A 374 48.51 -24.13 15.24
C PHE A 374 48.82 -24.56 16.67
N TYR A 375 47.79 -24.71 17.50
CA TYR A 375 47.88 -25.16 18.89
C TYR A 375 48.56 -26.53 18.97
N VAL A 376 48.12 -27.51 18.19
CA VAL A 376 48.70 -28.86 18.20
C VAL A 376 50.18 -28.81 17.81
N LYS A 377 50.51 -28.07 16.74
CA LYS A 377 51.89 -27.90 16.30
C LYS A 377 52.75 -27.26 17.38
N LYS A 378 52.28 -26.20 18.03
CA LYS A 378 53.06 -25.48 19.04
C LYS A 378 53.18 -26.26 20.34
N LYS A 379 52.08 -26.83 20.83
CA LYS A 379 52.05 -27.56 22.11
C LYS A 379 52.77 -28.91 22.06
N PHE A 380 52.67 -29.65 20.96
CA PHE A 380 53.18 -31.03 20.90
C PHE A 380 54.44 -31.19 20.04
N LEU A 381 54.65 -30.32 19.03
CA LEU A 381 55.75 -30.49 18.06
C LEU A 381 56.90 -29.47 18.22
N SER A 382 56.71 -28.43 19.03
CA SER A 382 57.74 -27.40 19.23
C SER A 382 58.19 -27.36 20.68
N LYS A 383 59.49 -27.14 20.90
CA LYS A 383 59.99 -26.74 22.22
C LYS A 383 59.45 -25.35 22.51
N SER A 384 58.50 -25.24 23.44
CA SER A 384 57.95 -23.97 23.89
C SER A 384 58.45 -23.69 25.30
N LYS A 385 59.01 -22.51 25.52
CA LYS A 385 59.35 -22.06 26.87
C LYS A 385 58.09 -21.54 27.57
N PRO A 386 58.00 -21.67 28.91
CA PRO A 386 56.98 -20.99 29.68
C PRO A 386 56.99 -19.47 29.38
N ARG A 387 55.81 -18.86 29.23
CA ARG A 387 55.60 -17.43 28.91
C ARG A 387 56.05 -16.94 27.52
N GLU A 388 56.41 -17.84 26.60
CA GLU A 388 56.66 -17.52 25.18
C GLU A 388 55.54 -18.11 24.30
N VAL A 389 54.33 -17.57 24.42
CA VAL A 389 53.18 -17.92 23.57
C VAL A 389 53.20 -17.00 22.34
N GLU A 390 53.23 -17.58 21.14
CA GLU A 390 53.11 -16.84 19.90
C GLU A 390 51.64 -16.53 19.62
N ASP A 391 51.37 -15.29 19.21
CA ASP A 391 50.03 -14.87 18.81
C ASP A 391 49.62 -15.58 17.51
N PHE A 392 48.46 -16.24 17.57
CA PHE A 392 47.87 -16.86 16.39
C PHE A 392 47.23 -15.81 15.47
N VAL A 393 46.59 -14.77 16.04
CA VAL A 393 45.83 -13.78 15.27
C VAL A 393 46.78 -12.73 14.75
N LYS A 394 46.88 -12.59 13.43
CA LYS A 394 47.65 -11.51 12.81
C LYS A 394 46.73 -10.41 12.35
N ASN A 395 47.09 -9.16 12.64
CA ASN A 395 46.37 -7.96 12.20
C ASN A 395 44.89 -7.92 12.66
N ASN A 396 43.96 -8.16 11.71
CA ASN A 396 42.51 -8.06 11.87
C ASN A 396 41.80 -9.42 11.71
N GLU A 397 42.53 -10.54 11.83
CA GLU A 397 41.96 -11.89 11.70
C GLU A 397 40.96 -12.26 12.81
N ASN A 398 40.89 -11.48 13.89
CA ASN A 398 39.86 -11.60 14.92
C ASN A 398 38.63 -10.70 14.67
N LEU A 399 38.52 -10.09 13.49
CA LEU A 399 37.39 -9.27 13.11
C LEU A 399 36.64 -9.87 11.92
N PHE A 400 35.35 -10.15 12.09
CA PHE A 400 34.49 -10.57 10.99
C PHE A 400 33.66 -9.40 10.46
N PHE A 401 33.94 -8.96 9.24
CA PHE A 401 33.15 -7.91 8.58
C PHE A 401 31.95 -8.49 7.83
N SER A 402 30.76 -8.33 8.39
CA SER A 402 29.53 -8.78 7.76
C SER A 402 29.19 -7.95 6.52
N LYS A 403 28.75 -8.65 5.47
CA LYS A 403 28.30 -8.04 4.21
C LYS A 403 26.78 -8.03 4.17
N GLY A 404 26.20 -6.90 3.78
CA GLY A 404 24.77 -6.84 3.45
C GLY A 404 24.48 -7.76 2.26
N ARG A 405 23.38 -8.52 2.35
CA ARG A 405 22.93 -9.43 1.28
C ARG A 405 21.43 -9.26 1.06
N LEU A 406 20.95 -9.76 -0.08
CA LEU A 406 19.53 -9.93 -0.33
C LEU A 406 19.11 -11.34 0.12
N THR A 407 17.86 -11.49 0.54
CA THR A 407 17.27 -12.80 0.84
C THR A 407 17.24 -13.69 -0.41
N HIS A 408 17.29 -15.00 -0.23
CA HIS A 408 17.21 -15.95 -1.36
C HIS A 408 15.89 -15.82 -2.14
N SER A 409 14.82 -15.43 -1.45
CA SER A 409 13.47 -15.22 -2.01
C SER A 409 13.18 -13.77 -2.40
N PHE A 410 14.20 -12.88 -2.48
CA PHE A 410 13.98 -11.45 -2.75
C PHE A 410 13.13 -11.21 -4.01
N GLY A 411 13.47 -11.87 -5.12
CA GLY A 411 12.74 -11.75 -6.37
C GLY A 411 11.27 -12.21 -6.26
N LEU A 412 11.01 -13.29 -5.49
CA LEU A 412 9.65 -13.77 -5.23
C LEU A 412 8.85 -12.74 -4.43
N GLY A 413 9.45 -12.16 -3.39
CA GLY A 413 8.80 -11.16 -2.54
C GLY A 413 8.40 -9.89 -3.32
N VAL A 414 9.32 -9.41 -4.17
CA VAL A 414 9.03 -8.29 -5.09
C VAL A 414 7.93 -8.67 -6.08
N GLY A 415 8.01 -9.86 -6.68
CA GLY A 415 7.02 -10.38 -7.62
C GLY A 415 5.61 -10.45 -7.02
N PHE A 416 5.45 -11.08 -5.86
CA PHE A 416 4.15 -11.15 -5.17
C PHE A 416 3.63 -9.77 -4.78
N THR A 417 4.50 -8.87 -4.29
CA THR A 417 4.10 -7.49 -3.96
C THR A 417 3.54 -6.76 -5.18
N ILE A 418 4.20 -6.87 -6.34
CA ILE A 418 3.72 -6.29 -7.59
C ILE A 418 2.38 -6.91 -8.02
N LEU A 419 2.24 -8.24 -7.94
CA LEU A 419 0.99 -8.92 -8.26
C LEU A 419 -0.17 -8.44 -7.36
N TYR A 420 0.07 -8.29 -6.05
CA TYR A 420 -0.92 -7.73 -5.15
C TYR A 420 -1.30 -6.29 -5.50
N ILE A 421 -0.32 -5.43 -5.81
CA ILE A 421 -0.58 -4.04 -6.23
C ILE A 421 -1.46 -4.02 -7.48
N ILE A 422 -1.12 -4.80 -8.51
CA ILE A 422 -1.89 -4.88 -9.75
C ILE A 422 -3.33 -5.35 -9.47
N GLY A 423 -3.48 -6.44 -8.70
CA GLY A 423 -4.80 -6.97 -8.33
C GLY A 423 -5.66 -5.97 -7.55
N LEU A 424 -5.05 -5.27 -6.57
CA LEU A 424 -5.72 -4.25 -5.76
C LEU A 424 -6.10 -3.01 -6.58
N LEU A 425 -5.22 -2.52 -7.46
CA LEU A 425 -5.52 -1.38 -8.34
C LEU A 425 -6.61 -1.73 -9.36
N PHE A 426 -6.57 -2.95 -9.91
CA PHE A 426 -7.62 -3.44 -10.80
C PHE A 426 -8.97 -3.52 -10.07
N ASN A 427 -9.01 -4.07 -8.86
CA ASN A 427 -10.23 -4.14 -8.07
C ASN A 427 -10.74 -2.73 -7.67
N ALA A 428 -9.85 -1.80 -7.28
CA ALA A 428 -10.21 -0.43 -6.98
C ALA A 428 -10.83 0.27 -8.20
N SER A 429 -10.24 0.09 -9.39
CA SER A 429 -10.76 0.60 -10.67
C SER A 429 -12.13 0.00 -11.02
N ARG A 430 -12.31 -1.31 -10.79
CA ARG A 430 -13.59 -2.01 -11.00
C ARG A 430 -14.68 -1.50 -10.06
N LEU A 431 -14.38 -1.39 -8.76
CA LEU A 431 -15.30 -0.88 -7.73
C LEU A 431 -15.70 0.57 -8.02
N TYR A 432 -14.73 1.38 -8.42
CA TYR A 432 -14.95 2.75 -8.86
C TYR A 432 -15.93 2.81 -10.04
N HIS A 433 -15.69 2.02 -11.08
CA HIS A 433 -16.56 1.98 -12.26
C HIS A 433 -17.98 1.49 -11.94
N LYS A 434 -18.11 0.47 -11.07
CA LYS A 434 -19.41 -0.01 -10.59
C LYS A 434 -20.17 1.07 -9.82
N ARG A 435 -19.47 1.87 -9.01
CA ARG A 435 -20.04 3.00 -8.26
C ARG A 435 -20.49 4.12 -9.19
N MET A 436 -19.71 4.42 -10.23
CA MET A 436 -20.09 5.39 -11.26
C MET A 436 -21.34 4.93 -12.02
N LYS A 437 -21.38 3.68 -12.49
CA LYS A 437 -22.57 3.12 -13.14
C LYS A 437 -23.81 3.18 -12.26
N ARG A 438 -23.69 2.90 -10.96
CA ARG A 438 -24.81 3.01 -10.00
C ARG A 438 -25.27 4.44 -9.78
N LYS A 439 -24.36 5.41 -9.77
CA LYS A 439 -24.73 6.84 -9.71
C LYS A 439 -25.42 7.33 -10.98
N ILE A 440 -25.15 6.70 -12.13
CA ILE A 440 -25.83 7.00 -13.38
C ILE A 440 -27.22 6.34 -13.39
N LYS A 441 -27.33 5.09 -12.90
CA LYS A 441 -28.61 4.37 -12.75
C LYS A 441 -29.50 4.85 -11.60
N GLY A 442 -28.90 5.58 -10.67
CA GLY A 442 -29.57 6.23 -9.54
C GLY A 442 -29.09 7.67 -9.51
N ILE A 443 -29.13 8.33 -10.68
CA ILE A 443 -29.38 9.76 -10.70
C ILE A 443 -30.65 9.87 -9.87
N ASP A 444 -30.53 10.37 -8.65
CA ASP A 444 -31.67 10.94 -7.95
C ASP A 444 -32.24 11.96 -8.94
N ILE A 445 -33.32 11.57 -9.62
CA ILE A 445 -34.18 12.49 -10.37
C ILE A 445 -34.92 13.39 -9.37
N ASP A 446 -34.59 13.32 -8.08
CA ASP A 446 -34.53 14.45 -7.16
C ASP A 446 -33.50 15.53 -7.64
N VAL A 447 -33.47 15.82 -8.95
CA VAL A 447 -33.22 17.20 -9.37
C VAL A 447 -34.43 17.94 -8.87
N ASP A 448 -34.31 18.36 -7.62
CA ASP A 448 -35.31 19.10 -6.91
C ASP A 448 -35.38 20.46 -7.61
N PHE A 449 -36.13 20.53 -8.72
CA PHE A 449 -36.39 21.75 -9.47
C PHE A 449 -37.25 22.72 -8.63
N LYS A 450 -37.29 22.57 -7.31
CA LYS A 450 -38.21 23.22 -6.36
C LYS A 450 -38.17 24.74 -6.45
N ASP A 451 -37.05 25.29 -6.91
CA ASP A 451 -36.83 26.74 -6.97
C ASP A 451 -37.05 27.35 -8.37
N LYS A 452 -37.49 26.58 -9.37
CA LYS A 452 -37.63 27.03 -10.77
C LYS A 452 -39.00 26.73 -11.36
N SER A 453 -39.55 27.70 -12.09
CA SER A 453 -40.85 27.62 -12.76
C SER A 453 -40.77 26.82 -14.06
N THR A 454 -39.77 27.04 -14.89
CA THR A 454 -39.66 26.37 -16.21
C THR A 454 -38.28 25.75 -16.47
N VAL A 455 -38.24 24.45 -16.75
CA VAL A 455 -37.00 23.69 -16.96
C VAL A 455 -37.05 22.91 -18.26
N PHE A 456 -36.05 23.12 -19.12
CA PHE A 456 -35.83 22.29 -20.31
C PHE A 456 -34.78 21.21 -20.02
N VAL A 457 -35.07 19.96 -20.34
CA VAL A 457 -34.22 18.79 -20.13
C VAL A 457 -33.97 18.09 -21.47
N LEU A 458 -32.80 18.33 -22.05
CA LEU A 458 -32.29 17.63 -23.21
C LEU A 458 -31.73 16.26 -22.81
N CYS A 459 -32.50 15.19 -22.98
CA CYS A 459 -32.08 13.83 -22.69
C CYS A 459 -31.69 13.07 -23.98
N LYS A 460 -30.40 12.87 -24.24
CA LYS A 460 -29.95 12.13 -25.46
C LYS A 460 -30.14 10.62 -25.39
N ASN A 461 -30.57 10.09 -24.24
CA ASN A 461 -30.73 8.65 -24.03
C ASN A 461 -32.19 8.36 -23.69
N GLU A 462 -32.89 7.69 -24.61
CA GLU A 462 -34.31 7.33 -24.48
C GLU A 462 -34.62 6.62 -23.15
N THR A 463 -33.79 5.67 -22.72
CA THR A 463 -34.01 4.94 -21.46
C THR A 463 -33.96 5.87 -20.24
N ILE A 464 -33.07 6.87 -20.25
CA ILE A 464 -32.98 7.84 -19.14
C ILE A 464 -34.17 8.81 -19.19
N LYS A 465 -34.62 9.20 -20.38
CA LYS A 465 -35.80 10.04 -20.57
C LYS A 465 -37.06 9.33 -20.04
N GLU A 466 -37.24 8.05 -20.37
CA GLU A 466 -38.33 7.21 -19.85
C GLU A 466 -38.28 7.05 -18.33
N GLU A 467 -37.08 6.83 -17.75
CA GLU A 467 -36.92 6.77 -16.29
C GLU A 467 -37.31 8.08 -15.61
N ILE A 468 -36.92 9.24 -16.16
CA ILE A 468 -37.30 10.57 -15.66
C ILE A 468 -38.80 10.77 -15.76
N PHE A 469 -39.36 10.43 -16.91
CA PHE A 469 -40.78 10.59 -17.18
C PHE A 469 -41.64 9.73 -16.24
N ASN A 470 -41.31 8.46 -16.08
CA ASN A 470 -42.00 7.54 -15.15
C ASN A 470 -41.86 7.96 -13.69
N HIS A 471 -40.73 8.57 -13.32
CA HIS A 471 -40.53 9.10 -11.97
C HIS A 471 -41.57 10.18 -11.63
N TYR A 472 -41.74 11.19 -12.50
CA TYR A 472 -42.70 12.26 -12.29
C TYR A 472 -44.16 11.81 -12.44
N LYS A 473 -44.43 10.85 -13.34
CA LYS A 473 -45.75 10.21 -13.47
C LYS A 473 -46.22 9.56 -12.16
N ASN A 474 -45.29 9.01 -11.38
CA ASN A 474 -45.57 8.42 -10.06
C ASN A 474 -45.67 9.46 -8.92
N GLN A 475 -45.46 10.75 -9.19
CA GLN A 475 -45.53 11.86 -8.22
C GLN A 475 -46.74 12.78 -8.48
N ASP A 476 -47.81 12.25 -9.08
CA ASP A 476 -49.04 12.98 -9.43
C ASP A 476 -48.84 14.17 -10.39
N ALA A 477 -47.74 14.21 -11.15
CA ALA A 477 -47.54 15.23 -12.18
C ALA A 477 -48.42 14.98 -13.41
N VAL A 478 -48.86 16.05 -14.09
CA VAL A 478 -49.47 15.91 -15.42
C VAL A 478 -48.37 15.61 -16.42
N CYS A 479 -48.41 14.43 -17.00
CA CYS A 479 -47.40 13.99 -17.95
C CYS A 479 -47.97 13.99 -19.38
N LEU A 480 -47.51 14.93 -20.20
CA LEU A 480 -47.81 15.02 -21.63
C LEU A 480 -46.89 14.09 -22.40
N GLU A 481 -47.41 12.93 -22.82
CA GLU A 481 -46.75 12.08 -23.81
C GLU A 481 -47.11 12.53 -25.22
N LYS A 482 -46.19 12.29 -26.17
CA LYS A 482 -46.51 12.41 -27.59
C LYS A 482 -47.63 11.43 -27.92
N ILE A 483 -48.80 11.97 -28.20
CA ILE A 483 -49.92 11.22 -28.77
C ILE A 483 -49.74 11.13 -30.27
N ASN A 484 -50.17 10.03 -30.88
CA ASN A 484 -50.36 9.97 -32.32
C ASN A 484 -51.75 10.55 -32.64
N PRO A 485 -51.85 11.78 -33.17
CA PRO A 485 -53.15 12.40 -33.45
C PRO A 485 -53.94 11.64 -34.52
N ASP A 486 -53.30 10.76 -35.30
CA ASP A 486 -54.03 9.84 -36.18
C ASP A 486 -54.91 8.85 -35.40
N ASP A 487 -54.62 8.57 -34.13
CA ASP A 487 -55.49 7.76 -33.25
C ASP A 487 -56.80 8.49 -32.90
N PHE A 488 -56.80 9.82 -33.01
CA PHE A 488 -57.93 10.71 -32.74
C PHE A 488 -58.62 11.20 -34.02
N ARG A 489 -57.98 11.01 -35.18
CA ARG A 489 -58.59 11.13 -36.51
C ARG A 489 -59.48 9.92 -36.79
N MET A 490 -60.42 9.64 -35.90
CA MET A 490 -61.59 8.86 -36.27
C MET A 490 -62.49 9.77 -37.09
N ASN A 491 -62.71 9.40 -38.35
CA ASN A 491 -63.42 10.19 -39.36
C ASN A 491 -64.66 10.92 -38.81
N GLY A 492 -64.62 12.25 -38.79
CA GLY A 492 -65.81 13.10 -38.62
C GLY A 492 -66.07 13.68 -37.22
N ILE A 493 -65.23 13.42 -36.22
CA ILE A 493 -65.37 14.08 -34.90
C ILE A 493 -65.03 15.57 -35.05
N LYS A 494 -65.93 16.46 -34.59
CA LYS A 494 -65.63 17.90 -34.60
C LYS A 494 -64.65 18.23 -33.46
N PRO A 495 -63.76 19.22 -33.64
CA PRO A 495 -62.85 19.67 -32.59
C PRO A 495 -63.51 19.94 -31.22
N ALA A 496 -64.72 20.52 -31.21
CA ALA A 496 -65.50 20.72 -30.00
C ALA A 496 -65.88 19.40 -29.29
N ASP A 497 -66.35 18.41 -30.05
CA ASP A 497 -66.71 17.08 -29.52
C ASP A 497 -65.46 16.36 -28.96
N LEU A 498 -64.30 16.55 -29.61
CA LEU A 498 -63.02 16.01 -29.16
C LEU A 498 -62.57 16.68 -27.85
N LEU A 499 -62.73 18.01 -27.73
CA LEU A 499 -62.43 18.76 -26.53
C LEU A 499 -63.31 18.29 -25.35
N GLU A 500 -64.61 18.15 -25.56
CA GLU A 500 -65.55 17.65 -24.55
C GLU A 500 -65.16 16.23 -24.11
N HIS A 501 -64.90 15.34 -25.08
CA HIS A 501 -64.51 13.97 -24.81
C HIS A 501 -63.22 13.88 -23.97
N LEU A 502 -62.17 14.59 -24.40
CA LEU A 502 -60.88 14.60 -23.69
C LEU A 502 -60.99 15.27 -22.32
N SER A 503 -61.78 16.34 -22.20
CA SER A 503 -62.01 17.02 -20.92
C SER A 503 -62.69 16.09 -19.92
N ARG A 504 -63.70 15.35 -20.37
CA ARG A 504 -64.40 14.35 -19.55
C ARG A 504 -63.49 13.18 -19.17
N VAL A 505 -62.69 12.67 -20.09
CA VAL A 505 -61.75 11.56 -19.83
C VAL A 505 -60.65 11.98 -18.85
N ALA A 506 -60.14 13.20 -18.99
CA ALA A 506 -59.12 13.75 -18.10
C ALA A 506 -59.69 14.29 -16.77
N GLY A 507 -61.03 14.38 -16.64
CA GLY A 507 -61.68 14.91 -15.45
C GLY A 507 -61.43 16.42 -15.24
N VAL A 508 -61.28 17.19 -16.32
CA VAL A 508 -60.98 18.62 -16.28
C VAL A 508 -62.18 19.46 -16.72
N ASP A 509 -62.23 20.71 -16.25
CA ASP A 509 -63.25 21.67 -16.66
C ASP A 509 -63.04 22.07 -18.13
N GLU A 510 -64.00 21.69 -18.98
CA GLU A 510 -63.98 22.01 -20.41
C GLU A 510 -63.86 23.53 -20.63
N LYS A 511 -64.47 24.36 -19.77
CA LYS A 511 -64.39 25.81 -19.89
C LYS A 511 -62.96 26.30 -19.79
N ARG A 512 -62.19 25.76 -18.85
CA ARG A 512 -60.77 26.08 -18.66
C ARG A 512 -59.92 25.60 -19.84
N ALA A 513 -60.27 24.46 -20.42
CA ALA A 513 -59.61 23.97 -21.63
C ALA A 513 -59.94 24.84 -22.87
N ARG A 514 -61.16 25.39 -22.98
CA ARG A 514 -61.53 26.39 -24.00
C ARG A 514 -60.72 27.69 -23.83
N GLU A 515 -60.59 28.20 -22.61
CA GLU A 515 -59.76 29.38 -22.32
C GLU A 515 -58.29 29.16 -22.73
N ASN A 516 -57.74 27.97 -22.48
CA ASN A 516 -56.39 27.60 -22.92
C ASN A 516 -56.24 27.56 -24.44
N LEU A 517 -57.28 27.11 -25.17
CA LEU A 517 -57.30 27.10 -26.63
C LEU A 517 -57.35 28.52 -27.21
N GLU A 518 -58.14 29.41 -26.60
CA GLU A 518 -58.20 30.83 -26.99
C GLU A 518 -56.83 31.51 -26.82
N ILE A 519 -56.09 31.21 -25.76
CA ILE A 519 -54.70 31.69 -25.56
C ILE A 519 -53.78 31.24 -26.71
N MET A 520 -54.03 30.05 -27.27
CA MET A 520 -53.33 29.51 -28.42
C MET A 520 -53.90 30.00 -29.77
N GLY A 521 -54.90 30.89 -29.76
CA GLY A 521 -55.53 31.45 -30.95
C GLY A 521 -56.45 30.48 -31.68
N VAL A 522 -57.00 29.48 -30.99
CA VAL A 522 -57.93 28.49 -31.56
C VAL A 522 -59.34 28.75 -31.06
N ASP A 523 -60.23 29.12 -31.98
CA ASP A 523 -61.67 29.10 -31.76
C ASP A 523 -62.18 27.68 -32.05
N ILE A 524 -62.55 26.94 -31.02
CA ILE A 524 -62.86 25.51 -31.12
C ILE A 524 -64.11 25.21 -31.94
N ASP A 525 -65.05 26.15 -32.00
CA ASP A 525 -66.33 25.96 -32.69
C ASP A 525 -66.18 26.14 -34.21
N THR A 526 -65.11 26.84 -34.64
CA THR A 526 -64.78 27.09 -36.06
C THR A 526 -63.50 26.40 -36.53
N ALA A 527 -62.74 25.79 -35.61
CA ALA A 527 -61.47 25.16 -35.93
C ALA A 527 -61.61 24.01 -36.94
N GLU A 528 -60.68 23.96 -37.89
CA GLU A 528 -60.55 22.81 -38.78
C GLU A 528 -60.00 21.60 -38.01
N ASN A 529 -60.46 20.40 -38.37
CA ASN A 529 -59.94 19.14 -37.82
C ASN A 529 -58.56 18.81 -38.43
N SER A 530 -57.58 19.64 -38.07
CA SER A 530 -56.18 19.50 -38.48
C SER A 530 -55.36 18.80 -37.40
N HIS A 531 -54.22 18.23 -37.81
CA HIS A 531 -53.23 17.64 -36.89
C HIS A 531 -52.81 18.64 -35.80
N GLU A 532 -52.61 19.90 -36.18
CA GLU A 532 -52.21 20.98 -35.28
C GLU A 532 -53.32 21.31 -34.28
N THR A 533 -54.58 21.37 -34.74
CA THR A 533 -55.75 21.61 -33.88
C THR A 533 -55.90 20.52 -32.82
N ILE A 534 -55.74 19.24 -33.20
CA ILE A 534 -55.83 18.10 -32.28
C ILE A 534 -54.75 18.20 -31.19
N LEU A 535 -53.50 18.52 -31.58
CA LEU A 535 -52.41 18.68 -30.61
C LEU A 535 -52.63 19.87 -29.68
N LYS A 536 -53.18 20.99 -30.18
CA LYS A 536 -53.56 22.15 -29.35
C LYS A 536 -54.69 21.81 -28.37
N ILE A 537 -55.71 21.07 -28.79
CA ILE A 537 -56.77 20.56 -27.89
C ILE A 537 -56.18 19.69 -26.80
N TYR A 538 -55.32 18.74 -27.18
CA TYR A 538 -54.69 17.85 -26.21
C TYR A 538 -53.83 18.62 -25.19
N ALA A 539 -53.01 19.57 -25.65
CA ALA A 539 -52.23 20.44 -24.76
C ALA A 539 -53.13 21.26 -23.82
N ALA A 540 -54.20 21.86 -24.35
CA ALA A 540 -55.14 22.68 -23.58
C ALA A 540 -55.88 21.90 -22.47
N VAL A 541 -56.35 20.69 -22.79
CA VAL A 541 -57.05 19.81 -21.83
C VAL A 541 -56.12 19.38 -20.70
N MET A 542 -54.92 18.95 -21.05
CA MET A 542 -53.96 18.46 -20.06
C MET A 542 -53.45 19.58 -19.15
N VAL A 543 -53.30 20.79 -19.71
CA VAL A 543 -52.98 21.99 -18.94
C VAL A 543 -54.15 22.44 -18.04
N ALA A 544 -55.40 22.18 -18.43
CA ALA A 544 -56.56 22.49 -17.61
C ALA A 544 -56.64 21.65 -16.33
N ALA A 545 -55.89 20.54 -16.24
CA ALA A 545 -55.73 19.79 -15.01
C ALA A 545 -55.01 20.64 -13.96
N ASP A 546 -55.60 20.78 -12.77
CA ASP A 546 -55.10 21.72 -11.75
C ASP A 546 -53.88 21.22 -10.96
N GLN A 547 -52.92 20.58 -11.64
CA GLN A 547 -51.70 20.11 -11.01
C GLN A 547 -50.66 21.21 -10.91
N GLN A 548 -49.77 21.13 -9.92
CA GLN A 548 -48.67 22.11 -9.75
C GLN A 548 -47.48 21.85 -10.68
N LEU A 549 -47.34 20.62 -11.20
CA LEU A 549 -46.22 20.19 -12.03
C LEU A 549 -46.71 19.57 -13.34
N ILE A 550 -46.18 20.08 -14.45
CA ILE A 550 -46.47 19.62 -15.81
C ILE A 550 -45.15 19.12 -16.43
N VAL A 551 -45.14 17.88 -16.92
CA VAL A 551 -43.97 17.27 -17.58
C VAL A 551 -44.32 16.97 -19.04
N ILE A 552 -43.55 17.53 -19.96
CA ILE A 552 -43.80 17.47 -21.41
C ILE A 552 -42.75 16.60 -22.08
N ASN A 553 -43.13 15.52 -22.76
CA ASN A 553 -42.21 14.58 -23.39
C ASN A 553 -42.33 14.61 -24.93
N GLU A 554 -41.35 15.23 -25.58
CA GLU A 554 -41.22 15.32 -27.06
C GLU A 554 -42.41 15.92 -27.83
N LEU A 555 -43.18 16.81 -27.20
CA LEU A 555 -44.38 17.40 -27.84
C LEU A 555 -44.07 18.14 -29.15
N PHE A 556 -42.91 18.78 -29.29
CA PHE A 556 -42.55 19.57 -30.48
C PHE A 556 -41.87 18.78 -31.60
N LYS A 557 -41.70 17.46 -31.45
CA LYS A 557 -40.91 16.66 -32.40
C LYS A 557 -41.62 16.53 -33.76
N LYS A 558 -41.09 17.26 -34.75
CA LYS A 558 -41.54 17.37 -36.15
C LYS A 558 -42.78 18.25 -36.38
N GLU A 559 -43.10 19.15 -35.45
CA GLU A 559 -44.23 20.06 -35.57
C GLU A 559 -43.85 21.41 -36.22
N SER A 560 -44.86 22.21 -36.58
CA SER A 560 -44.66 23.53 -37.19
C SER A 560 -44.12 24.55 -36.16
N ARG A 561 -43.34 25.54 -36.60
CA ARG A 561 -42.91 26.66 -35.74
C ARG A 561 -44.09 27.45 -35.16
N GLN A 562 -45.21 27.47 -35.87
CA GLN A 562 -46.43 28.13 -35.41
C GLN A 562 -47.03 27.39 -34.22
N PHE A 563 -47.13 26.06 -34.30
CA PHE A 563 -47.54 25.21 -33.18
C PHE A 563 -46.66 25.40 -31.95
N GLU A 564 -45.33 25.38 -32.13
CA GLU A 564 -44.38 25.65 -31.05
C GLU A 564 -44.66 27.00 -30.37
N THR A 565 -44.81 28.06 -31.17
CA THR A 565 -45.09 29.41 -30.68
C THR A 565 -46.39 29.48 -29.88
N ASP A 566 -47.44 28.82 -30.36
CA ASP A 566 -48.75 28.84 -29.71
C ASP A 566 -48.74 28.07 -28.39
N VAL A 567 -48.09 26.89 -28.34
CA VAL A 567 -47.92 26.15 -27.08
C VAL A 567 -47.02 26.93 -26.11
N PHE A 568 -45.95 27.59 -26.57
CA PHE A 568 -45.13 28.43 -25.70
C PHE A 568 -45.91 29.60 -25.09
N ARG A 569 -46.86 30.20 -25.81
CA ARG A 569 -47.77 31.21 -25.23
C ARG A 569 -48.57 30.63 -24.08
N LEU A 570 -49.13 29.43 -24.25
CA LEU A 570 -49.84 28.72 -23.19
C LEU A 570 -48.93 28.44 -21.98
N LEU A 571 -47.73 27.89 -22.21
CA LEU A 571 -46.78 27.60 -21.12
C LEU A 571 -46.37 28.87 -20.36
N SER A 572 -46.15 29.99 -21.06
CA SER A 572 -45.83 31.28 -20.43
C SER A 572 -46.98 31.83 -19.57
N HIS A 573 -48.23 31.52 -19.92
CA HIS A 573 -49.40 31.90 -19.13
C HIS A 573 -49.48 31.07 -17.83
N LEU A 574 -49.17 29.77 -17.91
CA LEU A 574 -49.15 28.88 -16.76
C LEU A 574 -48.00 29.17 -15.80
N GLU A 575 -46.84 29.52 -16.33
CA GLU A 575 -45.70 29.99 -15.56
C GLU A 575 -46.08 31.22 -14.73
N LYS A 576 -46.77 32.21 -15.33
CA LYS A 576 -47.30 33.38 -14.60
C LYS A 576 -48.34 33.00 -13.54
N ALA A 577 -49.05 31.90 -13.71
CA ALA A 577 -49.96 31.33 -12.72
C ALA A 577 -49.25 30.49 -11.64
N GLY A 578 -47.91 30.46 -11.63
CA GLY A 578 -47.10 29.76 -10.64
C GLY A 578 -46.99 28.24 -10.85
N LYS A 579 -47.36 27.74 -12.03
CA LYS A 579 -47.22 26.31 -12.38
C LYS A 579 -45.77 26.00 -12.76
N ARG A 580 -45.30 24.81 -12.41
CA ARG A 580 -43.96 24.31 -12.75
C ARG A 580 -44.00 23.44 -13.98
N ILE A 581 -43.07 23.65 -14.91
CA ILE A 581 -43.06 22.99 -16.23
C ILE A 581 -41.69 22.38 -16.48
N ILE A 582 -41.65 21.07 -16.77
CA ILE A 582 -40.44 20.34 -17.16
C ILE A 582 -40.63 19.84 -18.60
N TYR A 583 -39.79 20.28 -19.53
CA TYR A 583 -39.82 19.83 -20.92
C TYR A 583 -38.69 18.85 -21.22
N LEU A 584 -39.00 17.58 -21.50
CA LEU A 584 -38.07 16.53 -21.89
C LEU A 584 -37.98 16.41 -23.42
N SER A 585 -36.78 16.46 -23.99
CA SER A 585 -36.56 16.26 -25.43
C SER A 585 -35.26 15.53 -25.73
N THR A 586 -35.22 14.77 -26.82
CA THR A 586 -33.98 14.20 -27.38
C THR A 586 -33.22 15.14 -28.30
N GLU A 587 -33.91 16.16 -28.83
CA GLU A 587 -33.37 17.13 -29.79
C GLU A 587 -33.20 18.49 -29.12
N MET A 588 -32.10 19.17 -29.46
CA MET A 588 -31.84 20.54 -29.00
C MET A 588 -32.73 21.46 -29.81
N TYR A 589 -33.79 21.94 -29.19
CA TYR A 589 -34.54 23.07 -29.70
C TYR A 589 -33.73 24.33 -29.41
N GLN A 590 -33.80 25.33 -30.28
CA GLN A 590 -33.47 26.71 -29.91
C GLN A 590 -34.78 27.32 -29.41
N PRO A 591 -35.18 27.10 -28.14
CA PRO A 591 -36.34 27.82 -27.65
C PRO A 591 -35.97 29.30 -27.66
N ALA A 592 -36.81 30.10 -28.31
CA ALA A 592 -36.75 31.54 -28.18
C ALA A 592 -37.03 31.88 -26.69
N ASN A 593 -35.98 32.09 -25.89
CA ASN A 593 -35.97 32.79 -24.61
C ASN A 593 -36.99 32.40 -23.51
N GLY A 594 -37.58 31.21 -23.52
CA GLY A 594 -38.74 30.87 -22.67
C GLY A 594 -38.54 29.89 -21.51
N PHE A 595 -37.31 29.53 -21.13
CA PHE A 595 -37.06 28.61 -19.99
C PHE A 595 -36.09 29.24 -18.99
N ASP A 596 -36.41 29.16 -17.69
CA ASP A 596 -35.55 29.63 -16.60
C ASP A 596 -34.23 28.86 -16.50
N GLU A 597 -34.26 27.57 -16.85
CA GLU A 597 -33.09 26.70 -16.80
C GLU A 597 -33.11 25.67 -17.95
N GLN A 598 -31.93 25.41 -18.51
CA GLN A 598 -31.75 24.38 -19.52
C GLN A 598 -30.68 23.39 -19.08
N ILE A 599 -31.04 22.11 -19.11
CA ILE A 599 -30.22 21.01 -18.62
C ILE A 599 -30.08 19.97 -19.73
N ARG A 600 -28.88 19.46 -19.93
CA ARG A 600 -28.60 18.30 -20.75
C ARG A 600 -28.30 17.09 -19.88
N ILE A 601 -29.05 16.02 -20.10
CA ILE A 601 -28.83 14.71 -19.50
C ILE A 601 -28.34 13.76 -20.58
N ASP A 602 -27.21 13.13 -20.35
CA ASP A 602 -26.77 12.02 -21.18
C ASP A 602 -26.17 10.90 -20.34
N LYS A 603 -25.68 9.83 -20.99
CA LYS A 603 -25.07 8.68 -20.30
C LYS A 603 -23.88 9.04 -19.40
N TYR A 604 -23.39 10.28 -19.44
CA TYR A 604 -22.27 10.76 -18.63
C TYR A 604 -22.70 11.63 -17.45
N GLY A 605 -23.95 12.10 -17.38
CA GLY A 605 -24.47 12.87 -16.25
C GLY A 605 -25.46 13.98 -16.64
N ILE A 606 -25.71 14.89 -15.70
CA ILE A 606 -26.53 16.09 -15.82
C ILE A 606 -25.59 17.30 -15.98
N PHE A 607 -25.83 18.14 -17.00
CA PHE A 607 -25.01 19.31 -17.32
C PHE A 607 -25.91 20.52 -17.60
N PRO A 608 -25.65 21.72 -17.05
CA PRO A 608 -26.34 22.92 -17.51
C PRO A 608 -25.95 23.24 -18.96
N ILE A 609 -26.87 23.79 -19.74
CA ILE A 609 -26.63 24.28 -21.10
C ILE A 609 -26.43 25.79 -21.04
N ASP A 610 -25.18 26.26 -20.95
CA ASP A 610 -24.87 27.69 -21.12
C ASP A 610 -24.91 28.04 -22.62
N PHE A 611 -25.86 28.87 -23.03
CA PHE A 611 -25.93 29.43 -24.38
C PHE A 611 -25.03 30.67 -24.59
N ASP A 612 -24.51 31.26 -23.52
CA ASP A 612 -23.62 32.44 -23.57
C ASP A 612 -22.21 32.14 -24.13
N GLY A 613 -21.99 30.92 -24.65
CA GLY A 613 -20.70 30.41 -25.10
C GLY A 613 -20.64 30.03 -26.57
N LEU A 614 -21.14 30.86 -27.48
CA LEU A 614 -20.79 30.80 -28.91
C LEU A 614 -19.35 31.29 -29.22
N THR A 615 -18.48 31.29 -28.20
CA THR A 615 -17.02 31.40 -28.33
C THR A 615 -16.33 30.25 -27.57
N LEU A 616 -16.56 29.03 -28.05
CA LEU A 616 -15.59 27.95 -27.91
C LEU A 616 -14.46 28.16 -28.93
N ARG A 617 -13.41 28.87 -28.51
CA ARG A 617 -12.03 28.65 -28.95
C ARG A 617 -11.20 28.15 -27.77
#